data_AF-A0A651H0Q8-F1
#
_entry.id   AF-A0A651H0Q8-F1
#
_cell.length_a   1.000
_cell.length_b   1.000
_cell.length_c   1.000
_cell.angle_alpha   90.00
_cell.angle_beta   90.00
_cell.angle_gamma   90.00
#
_symmetry.space_group_name_H-M   'P 1'
#
loop_
_entity.id
_entity.type
_entity.pdbx_description
1 polymer ?
#
loop_
_entity_poly.entity_id
_entity_poly.type
_entity_poly.pdbx_seq_one_letter_code
_entity_poly.pdbx_strand_id
1 'polypeptide(L)'
;MPPFLVFFILLAVVFVFLWVASNDERELPSGELEDAALDEPIMAVKRAHVRLSSDGREATLTGLTAGSRYAVDARATCPRGCVTPTPTCRCGFYAMRSDVESRRLPSEATWARRADPLSVRLDVELSGVVLEYELGYRAERQRVVEVGIPDRCVPCAEAGVDRQAAGLIARPRRIASPFSGSGNPYLGDPSLREWLELRSACLDHWESAPGQPALALGDLAELLGTVVRWEASGTAGPVSR
;
A
#
# COMPACT_ATOMS: atom_id res chain seq x y z
N MET A 1 -56.05 14.00 -3.08
CA MET A 1 -54.96 13.27 -2.38
C MET A 1 -54.48 14.14 -1.24
N PRO A 2 -54.33 13.61 -0.01
CA PRO A 2 -53.80 14.41 1.10
C PRO A 2 -52.34 14.79 0.79
N PRO A 3 -51.92 16.04 1.07
CA PRO A 3 -50.60 16.57 0.70
C PRO A 3 -49.44 15.73 1.26
N PHE A 4 -49.65 15.06 2.39
CA PHE A 4 -48.70 14.12 2.98
C PHE A 4 -48.39 12.91 2.09
N LEU A 5 -49.37 12.41 1.33
CA LEU A 5 -49.19 11.22 0.49
C LEU A 5 -48.32 11.53 -0.74
N VAL A 6 -48.44 12.74 -1.29
CA VAL A 6 -47.60 13.20 -2.42
C VAL A 6 -46.14 13.36 -1.98
N PHE A 7 -45.92 13.89 -0.78
CA PHE A 7 -44.58 14.06 -0.22
C PHE A 7 -43.86 12.70 -0.01
N PHE A 8 -44.54 11.71 0.55
CA PHE A 8 -43.96 10.37 0.76
C PHE A 8 -43.64 9.67 -0.57
N ILE A 9 -44.48 9.82 -1.59
CA ILE A 9 -44.22 9.25 -2.92
C ILE A 9 -42.98 9.90 -3.54
N LEU A 10 -42.83 11.22 -3.47
CA LEU A 10 -41.65 11.90 -3.98
C LEU A 10 -40.38 11.47 -3.24
N LEU A 11 -40.44 11.32 -1.93
CA LEU A 11 -39.29 10.91 -1.13
C LEU A 11 -38.88 9.46 -1.43
N ALA A 12 -39.85 8.56 -1.63
CA ALA A 12 -39.59 7.19 -2.08
C ALA A 12 -38.98 7.14 -3.48
N VAL A 13 -39.47 7.96 -4.43
CA VAL A 13 -38.91 8.04 -5.79
C VAL A 13 -37.48 8.56 -5.76
N VAL A 14 -37.19 9.62 -4.99
CA VAL A 14 -35.84 10.15 -4.82
C VAL A 14 -34.93 9.10 -4.16
N PHE A 15 -35.41 8.41 -3.13
CA PHE A 15 -34.65 7.35 -2.48
C PHE A 15 -34.35 6.20 -3.43
N VAL A 16 -35.32 5.75 -4.25
CA VAL A 16 -35.09 4.73 -5.28
C VAL A 16 -34.10 5.21 -6.33
N PHE A 17 -34.20 6.46 -6.79
CA PHE A 17 -33.24 7.02 -7.74
C PHE A 17 -31.82 7.11 -7.17
N LEU A 18 -31.68 7.54 -5.92
CA LEU A 18 -30.38 7.60 -5.24
C LEU A 18 -29.84 6.19 -4.95
N TRP A 19 -30.71 5.24 -4.61
CA TRP A 19 -30.33 3.85 -4.40
C TRP A 19 -29.90 3.18 -5.70
N VAL A 20 -30.61 3.40 -6.82
CA VAL A 20 -30.24 2.91 -8.15
C VAL A 20 -28.95 3.56 -8.63
N ALA A 21 -28.77 4.88 -8.45
CA ALA A 21 -27.54 5.57 -8.82
C ALA A 21 -26.34 5.17 -7.93
N SER A 22 -26.59 4.78 -6.67
CA SER A 22 -25.57 4.26 -5.76
C SER A 22 -25.25 2.79 -6.00
N ASN A 23 -26.19 2.02 -6.58
CA ASN A 23 -26.03 0.62 -6.98
C ASN A 23 -25.72 0.47 -8.46
N ASP A 24 -25.29 1.54 -9.13
CA ASP A 24 -24.59 1.45 -10.41
C ASP A 24 -23.20 0.85 -10.13
N GLU A 25 -23.19 -0.41 -9.70
CA GLU A 25 -22.10 -1.33 -9.93
C GLU A 25 -21.97 -1.40 -11.45
N ARG A 26 -21.20 -0.47 -12.01
CA ARG A 26 -20.74 -0.58 -13.39
C ARG A 26 -20.28 -2.01 -13.57
N GLU A 27 -21.01 -2.76 -14.37
CA GLU A 27 -20.55 -4.04 -14.90
C GLU A 27 -19.20 -3.72 -15.55
N LEU A 28 -18.14 -4.03 -14.80
CA LEU A 28 -16.80 -4.04 -15.34
C LEU A 28 -16.89 -4.97 -16.55
N PRO A 29 -16.52 -4.51 -17.75
CA PRO A 29 -16.59 -5.35 -18.93
C PRO A 29 -15.84 -6.63 -18.61
N SER A 30 -16.58 -7.74 -18.65
CA SER A 30 -16.07 -9.08 -18.44
C SER A 30 -15.27 -9.50 -19.67
N GLY A 31 -14.23 -8.73 -19.99
CA GLY A 31 -13.16 -9.23 -20.83
C GLY A 31 -12.67 -10.51 -20.18
N GLU A 32 -12.56 -11.58 -20.97
CA GLU A 32 -11.90 -12.81 -20.53
C GLU A 32 -10.56 -12.42 -19.90
N LEU A 33 -10.50 -12.48 -18.57
CA LEU A 33 -9.25 -12.33 -17.86
C LEU A 33 -8.48 -13.61 -18.21
N GLU A 34 -7.49 -13.49 -19.09
CA GLU A 34 -6.62 -14.61 -19.43
C GLU A 34 -5.81 -14.99 -18.19
N ASP A 35 -6.19 -16.10 -17.56
CA ASP A 35 -5.42 -16.75 -16.51
C ASP A 35 -4.22 -17.44 -17.16
N ALA A 36 -3.15 -16.69 -17.45
CA ALA A 36 -1.92 -17.26 -17.97
C ALA A 36 -0.96 -17.63 -16.83
N ALA A 37 -0.52 -18.88 -16.79
CA ALA A 37 0.72 -19.23 -16.10
C ALA A 37 1.88 -18.73 -16.98
N LEU A 38 2.66 -17.80 -16.46
CA LEU A 38 3.74 -17.17 -17.23
C LEU A 38 5.05 -17.94 -17.07
N ASP A 39 5.73 -18.18 -18.19
CA ASP A 39 7.08 -18.76 -18.23
C ASP A 39 8.14 -17.75 -17.79
N GLU A 40 7.92 -16.46 -18.03
CA GLU A 40 8.79 -15.35 -17.62
C GLU A 40 8.08 -14.41 -16.63
N PRO A 41 8.75 -13.92 -15.57
CA PRO A 41 8.14 -12.98 -14.64
C PRO A 41 7.83 -11.62 -15.27
N ILE A 42 6.69 -11.03 -14.90
CA ILE A 42 6.34 -9.66 -15.28
C ILE A 42 6.95 -8.66 -14.31
N MET A 43 7.68 -7.68 -14.85
CA MET A 43 8.12 -6.52 -14.08
C MET A 43 6.96 -5.53 -13.87
N ALA A 44 6.73 -5.14 -12.62
CA ALA A 44 5.69 -4.20 -12.24
C ALA A 44 6.14 -3.34 -11.03
N VAL A 45 5.36 -2.33 -10.70
CA VAL A 45 5.64 -1.41 -9.59
C VAL A 45 4.46 -1.37 -8.63
N LYS A 46 4.70 -1.36 -7.33
CA LYS A 46 3.62 -1.18 -6.34
C LYS A 46 4.06 -0.30 -5.17
N ARG A 47 3.07 0.15 -4.40
CA ARG A 47 3.29 0.82 -3.11
C ARG A 47 3.02 -0.13 -1.95
N ALA A 48 3.84 -0.03 -0.91
CA ALA A 48 3.72 -0.84 0.30
C ALA A 48 4.15 -0.02 1.52
N HIS A 49 4.01 -0.61 2.70
CA HIS A 49 4.70 -0.15 3.90
C HIS A 49 5.79 -1.14 4.29
N VAL A 50 6.89 -0.62 4.83
CA VAL A 50 7.92 -1.43 5.49
C VAL A 50 7.64 -1.44 6.99
N ARG A 51 7.75 -2.63 7.57
CA ARG A 51 7.55 -2.89 8.99
C ARG A 51 8.84 -3.43 9.59
N LEU A 52 9.13 -3.02 10.82
CA LEU A 52 10.24 -3.53 11.61
C LEU A 52 9.67 -4.16 12.89
N SER A 53 10.18 -5.32 13.29
CA SER A 53 9.83 -5.91 14.59
C SER A 53 10.24 -4.97 15.73
N SER A 54 9.55 -5.04 16.86
CA SER A 54 9.82 -4.20 18.03
C SER A 54 11.23 -4.37 18.60
N ASP A 55 11.84 -5.55 18.41
CA ASP A 55 13.23 -5.86 18.76
C ASP A 55 14.26 -5.46 17.70
N GLY A 56 13.81 -4.98 16.53
CA GLY A 56 14.66 -4.52 15.43
C GLY A 56 15.36 -5.63 14.64
N ARG A 57 15.01 -6.91 14.86
CA ARG A 57 15.70 -8.06 14.27
C ARG A 57 15.10 -8.56 12.97
N GLU A 58 13.89 -8.14 12.63
CA GLU A 58 13.18 -8.57 11.44
C GLU A 58 12.53 -7.38 10.73
N ALA A 59 12.53 -7.42 9.40
CA ALA A 59 11.76 -6.50 8.57
C ALA A 59 10.79 -7.27 7.67
N THR A 60 9.64 -6.66 7.39
CA THR A 60 8.63 -7.24 6.50
C THR A 60 7.87 -6.15 5.75
N LEU A 61 7.06 -6.56 4.78
CA LEU A 61 6.29 -5.67 3.94
C LEU A 61 4.79 -5.88 4.20
N THR A 62 4.00 -4.82 4.05
CA THR A 62 2.53 -4.89 4.11
C THR A 62 1.91 -4.07 2.98
N GLY A 63 0.74 -4.47 2.49
CA GLY A 63 -0.01 -3.67 1.50
C GLY A 63 -0.49 -2.33 2.08
N LEU A 64 -0.91 -1.41 1.21
CA LEU A 64 -1.44 -0.11 1.63
C LEU A 64 -2.84 -0.20 2.29
N THR A 65 -3.70 -1.08 1.79
CA THR A 65 -5.15 -1.13 2.05
C THR A 65 -5.66 -2.33 2.82
N ALA A 66 -4.93 -3.44 2.79
CA ALA A 66 -5.28 -4.67 3.49
C ALA A 66 -4.16 -5.67 3.24
N GLY A 67 -4.12 -6.70 4.08
CA GLY A 67 -3.28 -7.86 3.89
C GLY A 67 -2.34 -8.07 5.06
N SER A 68 -1.97 -9.34 5.22
CA SER A 68 -0.97 -9.74 6.19
C SER A 68 0.43 -9.30 5.74
N ARG A 69 1.35 -9.36 6.69
CA ARG A 69 2.78 -9.25 6.41
C ARG A 69 3.22 -10.27 5.36
N TYR A 70 4.14 -9.88 4.50
CA TYR A 70 4.75 -10.74 3.50
C TYR A 70 6.25 -10.46 3.37
N ALA A 71 7.00 -11.50 3.01
CA ALA A 71 8.42 -11.41 2.71
C ALA A 71 8.66 -10.82 1.30
N VAL A 72 9.93 -10.53 1.00
CA VAL A 72 10.38 -10.08 -0.33
C VAL A 72 9.97 -11.06 -1.43
N ASP A 73 10.18 -12.35 -1.20
CA ASP A 73 9.64 -13.43 -2.04
C ASP A 73 8.46 -14.06 -1.30
N ALA A 74 7.28 -13.99 -1.92
CA ALA A 74 6.07 -14.46 -1.28
C ALA A 74 5.05 -15.00 -2.28
N ARG A 75 4.27 -15.96 -1.80
CA ARG A 75 3.05 -16.44 -2.44
C ARG A 75 1.84 -15.89 -1.69
N ALA A 76 0.88 -15.37 -2.45
CA ALA A 76 -0.36 -14.83 -1.91
C ALA A 76 -1.23 -15.97 -1.36
N THR A 77 -1.91 -15.68 -0.26
CA THR A 77 -2.83 -16.62 0.39
C THR A 77 -4.21 -15.98 0.50
N CYS A 78 -5.24 -16.82 0.37
CA CYS A 78 -6.63 -16.40 0.55
C CYS A 78 -7.08 -16.82 1.95
N PRO A 79 -7.47 -15.88 2.83
CA PRO A 79 -8.03 -16.22 4.14
C PRO A 79 -9.30 -17.09 4.05
N ARG A 80 -9.99 -17.07 2.90
CA ARG A 80 -11.17 -17.88 2.60
C ARG A 80 -10.84 -19.24 1.98
N GLY A 81 -9.56 -19.60 1.83
CA GLY A 81 -9.11 -20.87 1.26
C GLY A 81 -9.27 -21.02 -0.25
N CYS A 82 -9.53 -19.92 -0.97
CA CYS A 82 -9.68 -19.92 -2.41
C CYS A 82 -8.32 -20.05 -3.15
N VAL A 83 -8.35 -20.61 -4.36
CA VAL A 83 -7.22 -20.55 -5.30
C VAL A 83 -6.88 -19.08 -5.55
N THR A 84 -5.60 -18.74 -5.47
CA THR A 84 -5.13 -17.36 -5.47
C THR A 84 -4.18 -17.12 -6.63
N PRO A 85 -4.40 -16.07 -7.46
CA PRO A 85 -5.60 -15.24 -7.54
C PRO A 85 -6.76 -15.98 -8.22
N THR A 86 -7.97 -15.46 -8.06
CA THR A 86 -9.14 -15.83 -8.87
C THR A 86 -9.95 -14.57 -9.16
N PRO A 87 -10.54 -14.40 -10.36
CA PRO A 87 -11.31 -13.20 -10.72
C PRO A 87 -12.33 -12.77 -9.67
N THR A 88 -12.98 -13.72 -9.01
CA THR A 88 -14.07 -13.48 -8.03
C THR A 88 -13.60 -13.18 -6.60
N CYS A 89 -12.30 -13.24 -6.33
CA CYS A 89 -11.71 -12.88 -5.04
C CYS A 89 -10.88 -11.62 -5.15
N ARG A 90 -10.46 -11.05 -4.01
CA ARG A 90 -9.52 -9.92 -3.90
C ARG A 90 -8.15 -10.33 -3.37
N CYS A 91 -7.88 -11.63 -3.21
CA CYS A 91 -6.56 -12.12 -2.81
C CYS A 91 -5.58 -12.05 -3.99
N GLY A 92 -4.29 -11.90 -3.68
CA GLY A 92 -3.23 -11.74 -4.67
C GLY A 92 -2.38 -10.50 -4.42
N PHE A 93 -1.23 -10.45 -5.07
CA PHE A 93 -0.38 -9.27 -5.06
C PHE A 93 -0.78 -8.33 -6.19
N TYR A 94 -1.29 -7.16 -5.81
CA TYR A 94 -1.56 -6.08 -6.76
C TYR A 94 -0.27 -5.31 -7.06
N ALA A 95 -0.06 -5.01 -8.34
CA ALA A 95 0.98 -4.12 -8.83
C ALA A 95 0.53 -3.39 -10.09
N MET A 96 1.11 -2.24 -10.37
CA MET A 96 0.83 -1.38 -11.52
C MET A 96 1.87 -1.57 -12.61
N ARG A 97 1.47 -1.28 -13.85
CA ARG A 97 2.37 -1.43 -15.02
C ARG A 97 3.54 -0.46 -14.99
N SER A 98 3.38 0.69 -14.34
CA SER A 98 4.40 1.74 -14.30
C SER A 98 4.41 2.49 -12.98
N ASP A 99 5.53 3.14 -12.71
CA ASP A 99 5.67 4.04 -11.55
C ASP A 99 4.72 5.25 -11.63
N VAL A 100 4.39 5.73 -12.83
CA VAL A 100 3.44 6.84 -13.03
C VAL A 100 2.08 6.47 -12.44
N GLU A 101 1.53 5.31 -12.81
CA GLU A 101 0.27 4.83 -12.27
C GLU A 101 0.38 4.54 -10.76
N SER A 102 1.52 4.01 -10.33
CA SER A 102 1.78 3.76 -8.92
C SER A 102 1.81 5.03 -8.06
N ARG A 103 2.25 6.18 -8.59
CA ARG A 103 2.26 7.48 -7.90
C ARG A 103 0.91 8.18 -7.93
N ARG A 104 0.07 7.92 -8.95
CA ARG A 104 -1.28 8.49 -9.04
C ARG A 104 -2.25 7.90 -8.01
N LEU A 105 -2.06 6.63 -7.64
CA LEU A 105 -2.87 5.93 -6.63
C LEU A 105 -3.15 6.76 -5.36
N PRO A 106 -2.13 7.27 -4.64
CA PRO A 106 -2.28 8.26 -3.58
C PRO A 106 -3.26 9.37 -3.89
N SER A 107 -3.08 10.05 -5.02
CA SER A 107 -3.85 11.24 -5.38
C SER A 107 -5.31 10.91 -5.71
N GLU A 108 -5.61 9.76 -6.27
CA GLU A 108 -6.95 9.41 -6.72
C GLU A 108 -7.81 8.79 -5.61
N ALA A 109 -7.17 8.10 -4.65
CA ALA A 109 -7.85 7.45 -3.55
C ALA A 109 -7.62 8.19 -2.22
N THR A 110 -8.69 8.71 -1.61
CA THR A 110 -8.63 9.40 -0.30
C THR A 110 -7.95 8.57 0.79
N TRP A 111 -8.09 7.24 0.77
CA TRP A 111 -7.40 6.34 1.70
C TRP A 111 -5.89 6.25 1.41
N ALA A 112 -5.49 6.34 0.14
CA ALA A 112 -4.11 6.24 -0.29
C ALA A 112 -3.32 7.53 0.02
N ARG A 113 -3.97 8.70 -0.04
CA ARG A 113 -3.36 10.00 0.36
C ARG A 113 -2.74 9.98 1.76
N ARG A 114 -3.39 9.29 2.72
CA ARG A 114 -2.88 9.21 4.11
C ARG A 114 -1.77 8.17 4.29
N ALA A 115 -1.67 7.21 3.37
CA ALA A 115 -0.61 6.22 3.35
C ALA A 115 0.64 6.70 2.59
N ASP A 116 0.46 7.67 1.68
CA ASP A 116 1.46 8.19 0.76
C ASP A 116 2.81 8.57 1.41
N PRO A 117 2.86 9.45 2.44
CA PRO A 117 4.15 9.83 3.03
C PRO A 117 4.87 8.66 3.73
N LEU A 118 4.16 7.56 3.99
CA LEU A 118 4.66 6.37 4.68
C LEU A 118 4.83 5.19 3.74
N SER A 119 4.53 5.38 2.45
CA SER A 119 4.58 4.34 1.46
C SER A 119 5.93 4.32 0.78
N VAL A 120 6.39 3.11 0.47
CA VAL A 120 7.61 2.87 -0.28
C VAL A 120 7.25 2.34 -1.66
N ARG A 121 8.06 2.67 -2.66
CA ARG A 121 7.98 2.05 -4.00
C ARG A 121 8.61 0.67 -3.92
N LEU A 122 7.97 -0.32 -4.53
CA LEU A 122 8.53 -1.65 -4.74
C LEU A 122 8.57 -1.91 -6.25
N ASP A 123 9.75 -2.23 -6.76
CA ASP A 123 9.88 -2.86 -8.07
C ASP A 123 9.77 -4.38 -7.85
N VAL A 124 8.86 -5.03 -8.57
CA VAL A 124 8.50 -6.43 -8.34
C VAL A 124 8.47 -7.26 -9.62
N GLU A 125 8.89 -8.51 -9.48
CA GLU A 125 8.66 -9.59 -10.43
C GLU A 125 7.38 -10.32 -10.02
N LEU A 126 6.44 -10.47 -10.94
CA LEU A 126 5.19 -11.20 -10.74
C LEU A 126 5.23 -12.53 -11.49
N SER A 127 4.80 -13.62 -10.86
CA SER A 127 4.82 -14.95 -11.48
C SER A 127 3.70 -15.85 -10.95
N GLY A 128 3.60 -17.06 -11.53
CA GLY A 128 2.49 -17.99 -11.30
C GLY A 128 1.28 -17.61 -12.12
N VAL A 129 0.08 -17.74 -11.56
CA VAL A 129 -1.14 -17.21 -12.18
C VAL A 129 -1.18 -15.70 -12.00
N VAL A 130 -1.31 -14.97 -13.11
CA VAL A 130 -1.41 -13.51 -13.13
C VAL A 130 -2.69 -13.10 -13.83
N LEU A 131 -3.49 -12.27 -13.17
CA LEU A 131 -4.66 -11.61 -13.78
C LEU A 131 -4.25 -10.21 -14.23
N GLU A 132 -4.53 -9.91 -15.48
CA GLU A 132 -4.24 -8.61 -16.08
C GLU A 132 -5.47 -7.70 -16.03
N TYR A 133 -5.24 -6.43 -15.66
CA TYR A 133 -6.26 -5.39 -15.63
C TYR A 133 -5.76 -4.17 -16.40
N GLU A 134 -6.66 -3.21 -16.63
CA GLU A 134 -6.34 -1.96 -17.33
C GLU A 134 -5.09 -1.27 -16.74
N LEU A 135 -5.06 -1.07 -15.42
CA LEU A 135 -4.01 -0.31 -14.73
C LEU A 135 -2.81 -1.17 -14.24
N GLY A 136 -2.92 -2.50 -14.28
CA GLY A 136 -1.93 -3.34 -13.61
C GLY A 136 -2.29 -4.81 -13.59
N TYR A 137 -1.76 -5.49 -12.58
CA TYR A 137 -1.77 -6.93 -12.46
C TYR A 137 -2.15 -7.36 -11.05
N ARG A 138 -2.66 -8.59 -10.95
CA ARG A 138 -2.81 -9.30 -9.69
C ARG A 138 -2.23 -10.70 -9.81
N ALA A 139 -1.18 -10.97 -9.05
CA ALA A 139 -0.40 -12.21 -9.19
C ALA A 139 -0.50 -13.13 -7.97
N GLU A 140 -0.25 -14.42 -8.22
CA GLU A 140 -0.10 -15.45 -7.19
C GLU A 140 1.20 -15.28 -6.42
N ARG A 141 2.30 -15.02 -7.11
CA ARG A 141 3.63 -14.84 -6.52
C ARG A 141 4.17 -13.47 -6.84
N GLN A 142 4.93 -12.90 -5.91
CA GLN A 142 5.78 -11.75 -6.18
C GLN A 142 7.18 -12.00 -5.62
N ARG A 143 8.17 -11.39 -6.26
CA ARG A 143 9.51 -11.17 -5.71
C ARG A 143 9.84 -9.69 -5.79
N VAL A 144 10.21 -9.08 -4.67
CA VAL A 144 10.63 -7.67 -4.61
C VAL A 144 12.09 -7.56 -5.03
N VAL A 145 12.35 -6.84 -6.11
CA VAL A 145 13.69 -6.65 -6.68
C VAL A 145 14.37 -5.41 -6.10
N GLU A 146 13.59 -4.36 -5.84
CA GLU A 146 14.08 -3.12 -5.22
C GLU A 146 13.00 -2.48 -4.35
N VAL A 147 13.43 -1.91 -3.21
CA VAL A 147 12.63 -1.05 -2.34
C VAL A 147 13.14 0.39 -2.44
N GLY A 148 12.30 1.28 -2.95
CA GLY A 148 12.51 2.72 -2.98
C GLY A 148 11.93 3.40 -1.74
N ILE A 149 12.80 3.88 -0.85
CA ILE A 149 12.45 4.67 0.33
C ILE A 149 12.40 6.14 -0.05
N PRO A 150 11.32 6.90 0.23
CA PRO A 150 11.30 8.33 0.01
C PRO A 150 12.52 9.04 0.62
N ASP A 151 13.22 9.82 -0.19
CA ASP A 151 14.47 10.49 0.21
C ASP A 151 14.27 11.76 1.05
N ARG A 152 13.00 12.11 1.34
CA ARG A 152 12.61 13.21 2.22
C ARG A 152 12.29 12.70 3.62
N CYS A 153 12.59 13.51 4.62
CA CYS A 153 12.21 13.27 6.00
C CYS A 153 10.69 13.39 6.18
N VAL A 154 10.01 12.29 6.52
CA VAL A 154 8.55 12.26 6.70
C VAL A 154 8.08 13.24 7.78
N PRO A 155 8.66 13.27 9.00
CA PRO A 155 8.25 14.25 10.01
C PRO A 155 8.39 15.73 9.57
N CYS A 156 9.43 16.06 8.80
CA CYS A 156 9.61 17.41 8.26
C CYS A 156 8.56 17.73 7.19
N ALA A 157 8.30 16.79 6.28
CA ALA A 157 7.28 16.95 5.24
C ALA A 157 5.88 17.16 5.83
N GLU A 158 5.52 16.42 6.89
CA GLU A 158 4.27 16.61 7.64
C GLU A 158 4.17 18.02 8.26
N ALA A 159 5.31 18.63 8.62
CA ALA A 159 5.40 20.00 9.12
C ALA A 159 5.55 21.06 8.02
N GLY A 160 5.51 20.68 6.73
CA GLY A 160 5.69 21.60 5.60
C GLY A 160 7.13 22.05 5.37
N VAL A 161 8.11 21.32 5.92
CA VAL A 161 9.54 21.61 5.77
C VAL A 161 10.19 20.60 4.85
N ASP A 162 10.95 21.08 3.87
CA ASP A 162 11.75 20.22 3.01
C ASP A 162 13.11 19.89 3.65
N ARG A 163 13.35 18.62 3.95
CA ARG A 163 14.65 18.12 4.43
C ARG A 163 14.93 16.73 3.89
N GLN A 164 16.18 16.51 3.50
CA GLN A 164 16.67 15.19 3.11
C GLN A 164 16.64 14.22 4.29
N ALA A 165 16.26 12.98 4.00
CA ALA A 165 16.41 11.87 4.92
C ALA A 165 17.87 11.43 4.99
N ALA A 166 18.31 11.10 6.21
CA ALA A 166 19.62 10.53 6.50
C ALA A 166 19.51 9.03 6.86
N GLY A 167 18.36 8.60 7.35
CA GLY A 167 18.11 7.21 7.75
C GLY A 167 16.63 6.94 7.97
N LEU A 168 16.34 5.88 8.73
CA LEU A 168 14.99 5.42 9.02
C LEU A 168 14.74 5.41 10.52
N ILE A 169 13.52 5.76 10.94
CA ILE A 169 13.04 5.61 12.31
C ILE A 169 11.82 4.69 12.33
N ALA A 170 11.73 3.83 13.34
CA ALA A 170 10.62 2.92 13.54
C ALA A 170 9.64 3.47 14.58
N ARG A 171 8.40 3.78 14.17
CA ARG A 171 7.37 4.36 15.05
C ARG A 171 6.13 3.47 15.07
N PRO A 172 5.41 3.36 16.20
CA PRO A 172 4.06 2.84 16.18
C PRO A 172 3.20 3.69 15.23
N ARG A 173 2.44 3.04 14.34
CA ARG A 173 1.55 3.76 13.45
C ARG A 173 0.43 4.40 14.26
N ARG A 174 0.39 5.74 14.30
CA ARG A 174 -0.78 6.47 14.79
C ARG A 174 -1.82 6.48 13.67
N ILE A 175 -2.83 5.63 13.77
CA ILE A 175 -3.97 5.66 12.86
C ILE A 175 -4.85 6.83 13.28
N ALA A 176 -4.95 7.86 12.43
CA ALA A 176 -5.88 8.96 12.61
C ALA A 176 -7.32 8.44 12.41
N SER A 177 -7.93 8.00 13.51
CA SER A 177 -9.31 7.51 13.66
C SER A 177 -9.71 6.27 12.83
N PRO A 178 -10.51 5.35 13.39
CA PRO A 178 -11.07 4.25 12.62
C PRO A 178 -11.99 4.80 11.51
N PHE A 179 -11.69 4.51 10.25
CA PHE A 179 -12.67 4.70 9.19
C PHE A 179 -13.80 3.67 9.40
N SER A 180 -15.04 4.13 9.56
CA SER A 180 -16.24 3.29 9.76
C SER A 180 -16.85 2.76 8.46
N GLY A 181 -16.13 2.88 7.32
CA GLY A 181 -16.53 2.31 6.05
C GLY A 181 -15.41 1.46 5.47
N SER A 182 -15.65 0.15 5.30
CA SER A 182 -15.12 -0.78 4.29
C SER A 182 -13.65 -0.70 3.83
N GLY A 183 -12.75 -0.09 4.59
CA GLY A 183 -11.39 0.21 4.13
C GLY A 183 -10.45 0.63 5.24
N ASN A 184 -10.68 0.13 6.46
CA ASN A 184 -9.71 0.25 7.54
C ASN A 184 -8.83 -1.02 7.58
N PRO A 185 -7.60 -0.98 7.07
CA PRO A 185 -6.75 -2.16 6.90
C PRO A 185 -6.18 -2.71 8.21
N TYR A 186 -6.14 -1.87 9.26
CA TYR A 186 -5.09 -1.99 10.27
C TYR A 186 -5.55 -2.40 11.67
N LEU A 187 -6.85 -2.32 12.00
CA LEU A 187 -7.28 -2.59 13.37
C LEU A 187 -7.51 -4.08 13.69
N GLY A 188 -7.38 -4.97 12.70
CA GLY A 188 -7.80 -6.36 12.82
C GLY A 188 -6.71 -7.43 12.83
N ASP A 189 -5.51 -7.18 12.28
CA ASP A 189 -4.46 -8.21 12.22
C ASP A 189 -3.62 -8.19 13.50
N PRO A 190 -3.81 -9.15 14.44
CA PRO A 190 -3.06 -9.17 15.69
C PRO A 190 -1.57 -9.41 15.45
N SER A 191 -1.18 -9.96 14.29
CA SER A 191 0.21 -10.24 13.96
C SER A 191 1.06 -8.97 13.78
N LEU A 192 0.43 -7.81 13.61
CA LEU A 192 1.12 -6.53 13.42
C LEU A 192 1.27 -5.69 14.70
N ARG A 193 0.77 -6.16 15.86
CA ARG A 193 0.83 -5.40 17.12
C ARG A 193 2.26 -5.11 17.58
N GLU A 194 3.18 -6.02 17.29
CA GLU A 194 4.60 -5.92 17.67
C GLU A 194 5.46 -5.34 16.55
N TRP A 195 4.84 -4.79 15.50
CA TRP A 195 5.53 -4.28 14.33
C TRP A 195 5.40 -2.76 14.23
N LEU A 196 6.55 -2.11 14.12
CA LEU A 196 6.68 -0.67 13.96
C LEU A 196 6.68 -0.30 12.48
N GLU A 197 6.19 0.88 12.15
CA GLU A 197 6.27 1.46 10.82
C GLU A 197 7.60 2.17 10.62
N LEU A 198 8.34 1.80 9.58
CA LEU A 198 9.54 2.53 9.19
C LEU A 198 9.18 3.77 8.40
N ARG A 199 9.90 4.86 8.68
CA ARG A 199 9.74 6.16 8.02
C ARG A 199 11.11 6.77 7.79
N SER A 200 11.29 7.43 6.66
CA SER A 200 12.51 8.20 6.40
C SER A 200 12.59 9.43 7.30
N ALA A 201 13.78 9.71 7.84
CA ALA A 201 14.03 10.77 8.80
C ALA A 201 15.37 11.47 8.51
N CYS A 202 15.40 12.79 8.69
CA CYS A 202 16.64 13.58 8.69
C CYS A 202 17.46 13.31 9.96
N LEU A 203 18.71 13.77 9.99
CA LEU A 203 19.62 13.53 11.10
C LEU A 203 19.05 13.99 12.44
N ASP A 204 18.48 15.20 12.51
CA ASP A 204 17.86 15.74 13.73
C ASP A 204 16.78 14.80 14.28
N HIS A 205 15.87 14.32 13.42
CA HIS A 205 14.78 13.42 13.83
C HIS A 205 15.27 12.00 14.15
N TRP A 206 16.37 11.59 13.54
CA TRP A 206 17.02 10.32 13.82
C TRP A 206 17.64 10.35 15.23
N GLU A 207 18.40 11.40 15.56
CA GLU A 207 19.04 11.58 16.87
C GLU A 207 18.03 11.88 17.99
N SER A 208 16.94 12.58 17.68
CA SER A 208 15.91 12.96 18.64
C SER A 208 14.86 11.88 18.92
N ALA A 209 15.08 10.63 18.48
CA ALA A 209 14.15 9.51 18.67
C ALA A 209 14.65 8.49 19.72
N PRO A 210 14.87 8.90 21.00
CA PRO A 210 15.41 7.98 22.00
C PRO A 210 14.47 6.80 22.23
N GLY A 211 15.04 5.60 22.28
CA GLY A 211 14.31 4.35 22.54
C GLY A 211 13.53 3.80 21.34
N GLN A 212 13.68 4.37 20.16
CA GLN A 212 13.12 3.78 18.94
C GLN A 212 14.20 3.19 18.07
N PRO A 213 13.99 1.99 17.50
CA PRO A 213 14.91 1.45 16.52
C PRO A 213 15.07 2.45 15.37
N ALA A 214 16.32 2.70 15.03
CA ALA A 214 16.66 3.57 13.93
C ALA A 214 17.76 2.90 13.11
N LEU A 215 17.65 3.01 11.79
CA LEU A 215 18.22 2.03 10.87
C LEU A 215 18.80 2.73 9.65
N ALA A 216 19.99 2.31 9.21
CA ALA A 216 20.50 2.72 7.91
C ALA A 216 19.82 1.93 6.79
N LEU A 217 19.88 2.42 5.55
CA LEU A 217 19.33 1.69 4.39
C LEU A 217 20.02 0.33 4.18
N GLY A 218 21.32 0.24 4.47
CA GLY A 218 22.08 -1.01 4.36
C GLY A 218 21.57 -2.08 5.31
N ASP A 219 21.32 -1.72 6.57
CA ASP A 219 20.77 -2.66 7.56
C ASP A 219 19.35 -3.09 7.15
N LEU A 220 18.53 -2.19 6.58
CA LEU A 220 17.21 -2.57 6.06
C LEU A 220 17.33 -3.54 4.88
N ALA A 221 18.29 -3.32 3.98
CA ALA A 221 18.54 -4.19 2.84
C ALA A 221 18.92 -5.60 3.30
N GLU A 222 19.75 -5.70 4.34
CA GLU A 222 20.10 -6.98 4.97
C GLU A 222 18.87 -7.67 5.58
N LEU A 223 18.07 -6.94 6.37
CA LEU A 223 16.88 -7.49 7.02
C LEU A 223 15.81 -7.96 6.02
N LEU A 224 15.64 -7.25 4.90
CA LEU A 224 14.67 -7.64 3.87
C LEU A 224 15.23 -8.69 2.91
N GLY A 225 16.56 -8.80 2.77
CA GLY A 225 17.20 -9.64 1.77
C GLY A 225 16.98 -9.14 0.33
N THR A 226 16.88 -7.82 0.13
CA THR A 226 16.71 -7.20 -1.20
C THR A 226 17.39 -5.83 -1.26
N VAL A 227 17.47 -5.26 -2.47
CA VAL A 227 18.06 -3.93 -2.68
C VAL A 227 17.15 -2.86 -2.08
N VAL A 228 17.72 -1.96 -1.30
CA VAL A 228 17.02 -0.79 -0.74
C VAL A 228 17.76 0.47 -1.16
N ARG A 229 17.03 1.45 -1.71
CA ARG A 229 17.57 2.72 -2.18
C ARG A 229 16.69 3.89 -1.80
N TRP A 230 17.29 5.07 -1.79
CA TRP A 230 16.52 6.31 -1.79
C TRP A 230 15.79 6.46 -3.13
N GLU A 231 14.48 6.66 -3.05
CA GLU A 231 13.62 7.08 -4.15
C GLU A 231 13.64 8.61 -4.20
N ALA A 232 14.21 9.16 -5.27
CA ALA A 232 14.26 10.59 -5.48
C ALA A 232 12.84 11.18 -5.52
N SER A 233 12.55 12.09 -4.61
CA SER A 233 11.27 12.80 -4.54
C SER A 233 11.10 13.90 -5.59
N GLY A 234 12.07 14.07 -6.50
CA GLY A 234 12.02 15.03 -7.61
C GLY A 234 12.60 16.42 -7.31
N THR A 235 13.22 16.61 -6.16
CA THR A 235 13.90 17.87 -5.77
C THR A 235 15.12 17.58 -4.89
N ALA A 236 16.30 17.94 -5.40
CA ALA A 236 17.62 17.84 -4.75
C ALA A 236 18.11 16.42 -4.42
N GLY A 237 19.25 16.07 -5.02
CA GLY A 237 19.88 14.75 -4.90
C GLY A 237 20.50 14.45 -3.53
N PRO A 238 21.03 13.22 -3.35
CA PRO A 238 21.52 12.74 -2.06
C PRO A 238 22.72 13.57 -1.59
N VAL A 239 22.71 13.93 -0.30
CA VAL A 239 23.91 14.40 0.41
C VAL A 239 24.75 13.15 0.71
N SER A 240 25.77 12.91 -0.11
CA SER A 240 26.83 11.95 0.21
C SER A 240 27.67 12.47 1.40
N ARG A 241 28.04 11.56 2.31
CA ARG A 241 29.09 11.83 3.32
C ARG A 241 30.44 12.02 2.65
#